data_AF-K9S4B4-F1
#
_entry.id   AF-K9S4B4-F1
#
_cell.length_a   1.000
_cell.length_b   1.000
_cell.length_c   1.000
_cell.angle_alpha   90.00
_cell.angle_beta   90.00
_cell.angle_gamma   90.00
#
_symmetry.space_group_name_H-M   'P 1'
#
loop_
_entity.id
_entity.type
_entity.pdbx_description
1 polymer ?
#
loop_
_entity_poly.entity_id
_entity_poly.type
_entity_poly.pdbx_seq_one_letter_code
_entity_poly.pdbx_strand_id
1 'polypeptide(L)'
;MGLFDRVMRVIRANLNSLVNQAEDPEKMLEQIVSDMQEDLIHLRQAVAQAIATQKRTERQQSQANATADEWYRRAQLALQQGDDNLAREALTRRQTYKQTADSLQAQLGQQIGVIDKLKKDMLALESKISEAKTKKDLYIARARSAKASERLNSMLDRTNTAGSMAAFERMEEKVLQLEARSEAIAELGTDDVDKRFAALESSTPVEDELQALKKQMLSGQGSGASLPAASESTKAAVDRELEDLRSQIEGS
;
A
#
# COMPACT_ATOMS: atom_id res chain seq x y z
N MET A 1 3.09 8.12 -38.87
CA MET A 1 2.28 7.74 -37.69
C MET A 1 2.43 6.23 -37.45
N GLY A 2 3.28 5.86 -36.51
CA GLY A 2 3.55 4.45 -36.18
C GLY A 2 2.43 3.78 -35.39
N LEU A 3 2.53 2.47 -35.16
CA LEU A 3 1.68 1.77 -34.19
C LEU A 3 1.85 2.34 -32.78
N PHE A 4 3.09 2.71 -32.41
CA PHE A 4 3.41 3.36 -31.15
C PHE A 4 2.65 4.68 -30.93
N ASP A 5 2.46 5.50 -31.96
CA ASP A 5 1.64 6.73 -31.88
C ASP A 5 0.16 6.43 -31.60
N ARG A 6 -0.33 5.24 -32.00
CA ARG A 6 -1.71 4.81 -31.76
C ARG A 6 -1.86 4.29 -30.34
N VAL A 7 -0.92 3.45 -29.87
CA VAL A 7 -0.88 2.96 -28.48
C VAL A 7 -0.76 4.14 -27.50
N MET A 8 0.19 5.05 -27.70
CA MET A 8 0.32 6.27 -26.88
C MET A 8 -0.92 7.18 -26.94
N ARG A 9 -1.66 7.20 -28.06
CA ARG A 9 -2.90 7.96 -28.19
C ARG A 9 -4.06 7.31 -27.45
N VAL A 10 -4.18 5.99 -27.46
CA VAL A 10 -5.17 5.24 -26.67
C VAL A 10 -4.89 5.44 -25.17
N ILE A 11 -3.62 5.31 -24.76
CA ILE A 11 -3.19 5.56 -23.37
C ILE A 11 -3.52 7.01 -22.95
N ARG A 12 -3.21 8.03 -23.78
CA ARG A 12 -3.59 9.43 -23.50
C ARG A 12 -5.10 9.68 -23.47
N ALA A 13 -5.86 9.03 -24.36
CA ALA A 13 -7.32 9.20 -24.42
C ALA A 13 -7.99 8.64 -23.15
N ASN A 14 -7.57 7.47 -22.69
CA ASN A 14 -8.04 6.90 -21.42
C ASN A 14 -7.54 7.69 -20.20
N LEU A 15 -6.30 8.19 -20.20
CA LEU A 15 -5.81 9.06 -19.13
C LEU A 15 -6.69 10.31 -18.94
N ASN A 16 -7.08 10.97 -20.04
CA ASN A 16 -7.94 12.16 -19.97
C ASN A 16 -9.39 11.86 -19.52
N SER A 17 -9.93 10.66 -19.76
CA SER A 17 -11.25 10.29 -19.24
C SER A 17 -11.20 9.86 -17.77
N LEU A 18 -10.13 9.16 -17.36
CA LEU A 18 -9.97 8.63 -16.00
C LEU A 18 -9.55 9.68 -14.96
N VAL A 19 -8.87 10.75 -15.36
CA VAL A 19 -8.53 11.88 -14.45
C VAL A 19 -9.77 12.50 -13.80
N ASN A 20 -10.93 12.46 -14.46
CA ASN A 20 -12.19 12.99 -13.92
C ASN A 20 -12.97 11.96 -13.07
N GLN A 21 -12.46 10.73 -12.90
CA GLN A 21 -13.23 9.60 -12.35
C GLN A 21 -12.40 8.68 -11.43
N ALA A 22 -11.17 9.07 -11.05
CA ALA A 22 -10.26 8.25 -10.27
C ALA A 22 -10.57 8.31 -8.76
N GLU A 23 -11.37 7.35 -8.26
CA GLU A 23 -11.59 7.15 -6.81
C GLU A 23 -10.30 6.71 -6.07
N ASP A 24 -9.32 6.11 -6.77
CA ASP A 24 -8.01 5.82 -6.18
C ASP A 24 -6.87 5.85 -7.23
N PRO A 25 -5.98 6.87 -7.22
CA PRO A 25 -4.90 7.00 -8.21
C PRO A 25 -3.83 5.91 -8.08
N GLU A 26 -3.73 5.23 -6.93
CA GLU A 26 -2.77 4.15 -6.72
C GLU A 26 -3.11 2.95 -7.63
N LYS A 27 -4.37 2.50 -7.60
CA LYS A 27 -4.88 1.38 -8.42
C LYS A 27 -4.75 1.66 -9.92
N MET A 28 -5.04 2.89 -10.35
CA MET A 28 -4.93 3.29 -11.76
C MET A 28 -3.49 3.17 -12.28
N LEU A 29 -2.50 3.61 -11.50
CA LEU A 29 -1.09 3.50 -11.91
C LEU A 29 -0.57 2.07 -11.83
N GLU A 30 -1.09 1.24 -10.91
CA GLU A 30 -0.81 -0.20 -10.87
C GLU A 30 -1.37 -0.91 -12.10
N GLN A 31 -2.62 -0.62 -12.48
CA GLN A 31 -3.25 -1.19 -13.69
C GLN A 31 -2.46 -0.82 -14.95
N ILE A 32 -2.14 0.46 -15.17
CA ILE A 32 -1.36 0.90 -16.35
C ILE A 32 -0.02 0.15 -16.46
N VAL A 33 0.69 -0.06 -15.33
CA VAL A 33 1.94 -0.82 -15.32
C VAL A 33 1.70 -2.30 -15.61
N SER A 34 0.60 -2.88 -15.12
CA SER A 34 0.20 -4.26 -15.41
C SER A 34 -0.10 -4.46 -16.90
N ASP A 35 -0.95 -3.61 -17.48
CA ASP A 35 -1.33 -3.64 -18.89
C ASP A 35 -0.08 -3.54 -19.79
N MET A 36 0.85 -2.64 -19.48
CA MET A 36 2.12 -2.52 -20.20
C MET A 36 3.01 -3.77 -20.08
N GLN A 37 2.94 -4.51 -18.96
CA GLN A 37 3.66 -5.77 -18.79
C GLN A 37 3.04 -6.93 -19.59
N GLU A 38 1.71 -6.96 -19.71
CA GLU A 38 0.98 -7.92 -20.55
C GLU A 38 1.25 -7.67 -22.05
N ASP A 39 1.19 -6.41 -22.49
CA ASP A 39 1.59 -5.98 -23.84
C ASP A 39 3.02 -6.41 -24.19
N LEU A 40 3.96 -6.31 -23.23
CA LEU A 40 5.33 -6.77 -23.41
C LEU A 40 5.42 -8.30 -23.60
N ILE A 41 4.61 -9.08 -22.89
CA ILE A 41 4.56 -10.55 -23.05
C ILE A 41 4.05 -10.89 -24.45
N HIS A 42 2.98 -10.24 -24.91
CA HIS A 42 2.46 -10.42 -26.27
C HIS A 42 3.46 -10.00 -27.34
N LEU A 43 4.18 -8.88 -27.15
CA LEU A 43 5.23 -8.46 -28.06
C LEU A 43 6.36 -9.50 -28.13
N ARG A 44 6.84 -10.01 -26.98
CA ARG A 44 7.85 -11.07 -26.91
C ARG A 44 7.40 -12.34 -27.64
N GLN A 45 6.15 -12.75 -27.48
CA GLN A 45 5.56 -13.89 -28.21
C GLN A 45 5.56 -13.64 -29.74
N ALA A 46 5.12 -12.46 -30.18
CA ALA A 46 5.12 -12.09 -31.60
C ALA A 46 6.54 -12.05 -32.21
N VAL A 47 7.53 -11.51 -31.48
CA VAL A 47 8.94 -11.55 -31.91
C VAL A 47 9.46 -12.99 -32.01
N ALA A 48 9.13 -13.85 -31.04
CA ALA A 48 9.51 -15.26 -31.08
C ALA A 48 8.89 -16.00 -32.28
N GLN A 49 7.62 -15.75 -32.59
CA GLN A 49 6.94 -16.33 -33.76
C GLN A 49 7.53 -15.83 -35.09
N ALA A 50 7.94 -14.56 -35.16
CA ALA A 50 8.64 -14.01 -36.32
C ALA A 50 10.02 -14.68 -36.50
N ILE A 51 10.79 -14.86 -35.42
CA ILE A 51 12.09 -15.58 -35.45
C ILE A 51 11.91 -17.05 -35.85
N ALA A 52 10.87 -17.73 -35.34
CA ALA A 52 10.57 -19.11 -35.74
C ALA A 52 10.25 -19.21 -37.25
N THR A 53 9.50 -18.24 -37.78
CA THR A 53 9.19 -18.13 -39.21
C THR A 53 10.45 -17.88 -40.04
N GLN A 54 11.33 -16.98 -39.58
CA GLN A 54 12.65 -16.75 -40.19
C GLN A 54 13.48 -18.03 -40.24
N LYS A 55 13.61 -18.75 -39.11
CA LYS A 55 14.33 -20.02 -39.06
C LYS A 55 13.73 -21.10 -39.95
N ARG A 56 12.40 -21.08 -40.19
CA ARG A 56 11.77 -21.95 -41.19
C ARG A 56 12.17 -21.57 -42.62
N THR A 57 12.13 -20.28 -42.98
CA THR A 57 12.54 -19.79 -44.30
C THR A 57 14.03 -20.07 -44.56
N GLU A 58 14.89 -19.92 -43.56
CA GLU A 58 16.33 -20.23 -43.61
C GLU A 58 16.59 -21.71 -43.91
N ARG A 59 15.86 -22.62 -43.25
CA ARG A 59 15.94 -24.07 -43.55
C ARG A 59 15.44 -24.40 -44.96
N GLN A 60 14.38 -23.75 -45.42
CA GLN A 60 13.86 -23.93 -46.79
C GLN A 60 14.87 -23.45 -47.85
N GLN A 61 15.53 -22.31 -47.61
CA GLN A 61 16.56 -21.77 -48.51
C GLN A 61 17.79 -22.70 -48.57
N SER A 62 18.24 -23.19 -47.42
CA SER A 62 19.33 -24.17 -47.33
C SER A 62 18.99 -25.48 -48.06
N GLN A 63 17.78 -26.02 -47.87
CA GLN A 63 17.32 -27.22 -48.57
C GLN A 63 17.24 -27.02 -50.10
N ALA A 64 16.79 -25.84 -50.57
CA ALA A 64 16.75 -25.52 -51.99
C ALA A 64 18.17 -25.47 -52.60
N ASN A 65 19.12 -24.84 -51.90
CA ASN A 65 20.54 -24.84 -52.30
C ASN A 65 21.13 -26.26 -52.37
N ALA A 66 20.96 -27.06 -51.31
CA ALA A 66 21.45 -28.44 -51.28
C ALA A 66 20.86 -29.30 -52.42
N THR A 67 19.60 -29.05 -52.79
CA THR A 67 18.93 -29.72 -53.91
C THR A 67 19.46 -29.23 -55.27
N ALA A 68 19.78 -27.93 -55.41
CA ALA A 68 20.42 -27.39 -56.61
C ALA A 68 21.84 -27.97 -56.81
N ASP A 69 22.61 -28.13 -55.74
CA ASP A 69 23.95 -28.73 -55.78
C ASP A 69 23.91 -30.23 -56.09
N GLU A 70 22.87 -30.94 -55.64
CA GLU A 70 22.62 -32.33 -56.02
C GLU A 70 22.31 -32.46 -57.51
N TRP A 71 21.46 -31.59 -58.07
CA TRP A 71 21.23 -31.54 -59.51
C TRP A 71 22.49 -31.15 -60.30
N TYR A 72 23.37 -30.34 -59.72
CA TYR A 72 24.67 -30.03 -60.34
C TYR A 72 25.59 -31.25 -60.42
N ARG A 73 25.72 -32.03 -59.33
CA ARG A 73 26.47 -33.30 -59.32
C ARG A 73 25.93 -34.29 -60.34
N ARG A 74 24.61 -34.39 -60.47
CA ARG A 74 23.94 -35.24 -61.49
C ARG A 74 24.24 -34.80 -62.91
N ALA A 75 24.25 -33.48 -63.18
CA ALA A 75 24.65 -32.95 -64.48
C ALA A 75 26.11 -33.27 -64.81
N GLN A 76 27.02 -33.16 -63.84
CA GLN A 76 28.43 -33.54 -64.01
C GLN A 76 28.58 -35.03 -64.32
N LEU A 77 27.85 -35.92 -63.63
CA LEU A 77 27.86 -37.35 -63.90
C LEU A 77 27.32 -37.70 -65.30
N ALA A 78 26.23 -37.05 -65.74
CA ALA A 78 25.68 -37.24 -67.07
C ALA A 78 26.68 -36.83 -68.18
N LEU A 79 27.37 -35.69 -68.00
CA LEU A 79 28.44 -35.26 -68.92
C LEU A 79 29.62 -36.24 -68.95
N GLN A 80 30.01 -36.81 -67.79
CA GLN A 80 31.06 -37.85 -67.74
C GLN A 80 30.67 -39.14 -68.48
N GLN A 81 29.37 -39.42 -68.59
CA GLN A 81 28.84 -40.56 -69.36
C GLN A 81 28.51 -40.20 -70.83
N GLY A 82 28.71 -38.95 -71.24
CA GLY A 82 28.43 -38.46 -72.59
C GLY A 82 26.95 -38.19 -72.90
N ASP A 83 26.07 -38.16 -71.89
CA ASP A 83 24.65 -37.84 -72.07
C ASP A 83 24.38 -36.34 -71.86
N ASP A 84 24.61 -35.57 -72.93
CA ASP A 84 24.36 -34.14 -73.00
C ASP A 84 22.88 -33.77 -72.75
N ASN A 85 21.92 -34.65 -73.08
CA ASN A 85 20.50 -34.37 -72.90
C ASN A 85 20.12 -34.48 -71.42
N LEU A 86 20.52 -35.56 -70.77
CA LEU A 86 20.33 -35.75 -69.33
C LEU A 86 21.06 -34.67 -68.51
N ALA A 87 22.24 -34.24 -68.96
CA ALA A 87 22.97 -33.12 -68.36
C ALA A 87 22.18 -31.80 -68.46
N ARG A 88 21.59 -31.48 -69.62
CA ARG A 88 20.74 -30.29 -69.79
C ARG A 88 19.51 -30.33 -68.89
N GLU A 89 18.81 -31.47 -68.82
CA GLU A 89 17.66 -31.61 -67.89
C GLU A 89 18.04 -31.39 -66.43
N ALA A 90 19.16 -31.98 -65.99
CA ALA A 90 19.67 -31.80 -64.63
C ALA A 90 20.03 -30.33 -64.35
N LEU A 91 20.67 -29.62 -65.30
CA LEU A 91 20.93 -28.19 -65.19
C LEU A 91 19.66 -27.34 -65.18
N THR A 92 18.63 -27.68 -65.96
CA THR A 92 17.32 -27.01 -65.90
C THR A 92 16.70 -27.16 -64.52
N ARG A 93 16.69 -28.37 -63.94
CA ARG A 93 16.17 -28.60 -62.58
C ARG A 93 16.99 -27.83 -61.53
N ARG A 94 18.33 -27.84 -61.62
CA ARG A 94 19.21 -27.01 -60.78
C ARG A 94 18.81 -25.55 -60.81
N GLN A 95 18.56 -25.00 -62.00
CA GLN A 95 18.22 -23.58 -62.17
C GLN A 95 16.92 -23.22 -61.44
N THR A 96 15.89 -24.07 -61.50
CA THR A 96 14.63 -23.89 -60.77
C THR A 96 14.83 -23.87 -59.25
N TYR A 97 15.63 -24.81 -58.71
CA TYR A 97 15.95 -24.83 -57.28
C TYR A 97 16.80 -23.64 -56.85
N LYS A 98 17.73 -23.18 -57.70
CA LYS A 98 18.53 -21.98 -57.43
C LYS A 98 17.65 -20.71 -57.38
N GLN A 99 16.78 -20.50 -58.37
CA GLN A 99 15.80 -19.40 -58.35
C GLN A 99 14.91 -19.43 -57.10
N THR A 100 14.52 -20.64 -56.66
CA THR A 100 13.79 -20.82 -55.41
C THR A 100 14.61 -20.36 -54.20
N ALA A 101 15.88 -20.78 -54.10
CA ALA A 101 16.78 -20.34 -53.03
C ALA A 101 17.03 -18.82 -53.04
N ASP A 102 17.24 -18.23 -54.21
CA ASP A 102 17.44 -16.78 -54.39
C ASP A 102 16.20 -15.98 -53.91
N SER A 103 14.98 -16.45 -54.22
CA SER A 103 13.74 -15.82 -53.76
C SER A 103 13.55 -15.91 -52.24
N LEU A 104 13.88 -17.06 -51.64
CA LEU A 104 13.84 -17.26 -50.19
C LEU A 104 14.92 -16.43 -49.48
N GLN A 105 16.08 -16.21 -50.10
CA GLN A 105 17.13 -15.32 -49.60
C GLN A 105 16.68 -13.86 -49.59
N ALA A 106 16.00 -13.39 -50.65
CA ALA A 106 15.39 -12.06 -50.67
C ALA A 106 14.33 -11.91 -49.57
N GLN A 107 13.50 -12.94 -49.35
CA GLN A 107 12.50 -12.97 -48.29
C GLN A 107 13.15 -12.91 -46.89
N LEU A 108 14.25 -13.65 -46.66
CA LEU A 108 15.02 -13.61 -45.41
C LEU A 108 15.58 -12.22 -45.12
N GLY A 109 16.11 -11.52 -46.13
CA GLY A 109 16.59 -10.14 -45.98
C GLY A 109 15.51 -9.20 -45.44
N GLN A 110 14.29 -9.31 -45.96
CA GLN A 110 13.14 -8.54 -45.46
C GLN A 110 12.75 -8.93 -44.03
N GLN A 111 12.70 -10.24 -43.74
CA GLN A 111 12.37 -10.74 -42.40
C GLN A 111 13.38 -10.29 -41.33
N ILE A 112 14.68 -10.31 -41.63
CA ILE A 112 15.75 -9.85 -40.74
C ILE A 112 15.54 -8.38 -40.35
N GLY A 113 15.31 -7.50 -41.34
CA GLY A 113 15.08 -6.07 -41.09
C GLY A 113 13.85 -5.80 -40.21
N VAL A 114 12.76 -6.56 -40.41
CA VAL A 114 11.56 -6.47 -39.57
C VAL A 114 11.84 -6.97 -38.15
N ILE A 115 12.50 -8.12 -38.00
CA ILE A 115 12.80 -8.74 -36.71
C ILE A 115 13.75 -7.88 -35.88
N ASP A 116 14.79 -7.30 -36.48
CA ASP A 116 15.72 -6.43 -35.75
C ASP A 116 15.09 -5.10 -35.34
N LYS A 117 14.12 -4.60 -36.11
CA LYS A 117 13.28 -3.49 -35.66
C LYS A 117 12.42 -3.90 -34.47
N LEU A 118 11.71 -5.03 -34.55
CA LEU A 118 10.86 -5.52 -33.45
C LEU A 118 11.67 -5.75 -32.15
N LYS A 119 12.89 -6.29 -32.23
CA LYS A 119 13.79 -6.41 -31.07
C LYS A 119 14.14 -5.05 -30.46
N LYS A 120 14.46 -4.04 -31.28
CA LYS A 120 14.78 -2.68 -30.80
C LYS A 120 13.56 -2.02 -30.15
N ASP A 121 12.40 -2.13 -30.79
CA ASP A 121 11.13 -1.61 -30.27
C ASP A 121 10.74 -2.29 -28.95
N MET A 122 10.99 -3.60 -28.82
CA MET A 122 10.80 -4.37 -27.58
C MET A 122 11.73 -3.92 -26.44
N LEU A 123 13.04 -3.77 -26.69
CA LEU A 123 13.99 -3.26 -25.69
C LEU A 123 13.65 -1.83 -25.24
N ALA A 124 13.17 -0.99 -26.16
CA ALA A 124 12.70 0.36 -25.83
C ALA A 124 11.43 0.34 -24.96
N LEU A 125 10.53 -0.62 -25.20
CA LEU A 125 9.34 -0.82 -24.37
C LEU A 125 9.72 -1.33 -22.96
N GLU A 126 10.64 -2.28 -22.85
CA GLU A 126 11.17 -2.79 -21.57
C GLU A 126 11.77 -1.66 -20.71
N SER A 127 12.59 -0.79 -21.32
CA SER A 127 13.13 0.39 -20.66
C SER A 127 12.03 1.34 -20.16
N LYS A 128 11.02 1.62 -20.99
CA LYS A 128 9.89 2.49 -20.60
C LYS A 128 8.99 1.88 -19.52
N ILE A 129 8.83 0.56 -19.48
CA ILE A 129 8.12 -0.14 -18.39
C ILE A 129 8.90 0.01 -17.07
N SER A 130 10.23 -0.08 -17.11
CA SER A 130 11.09 0.18 -15.95
C SER A 130 10.91 1.61 -15.43
N GLU A 131 10.98 2.61 -16.31
CA GLU A 131 10.70 4.01 -15.95
C GLU A 131 9.28 4.21 -15.38
N ALA A 132 8.27 3.55 -15.98
CA ALA A 132 6.88 3.65 -15.54
C ALA A 132 6.69 3.08 -14.14
N LYS A 133 7.38 1.98 -13.79
CA LYS A 133 7.40 1.42 -12.43
C LYS A 133 7.98 2.41 -11.42
N THR A 134 9.17 2.96 -11.67
CA THR A 134 9.78 3.96 -10.78
C THR A 134 8.90 5.21 -10.62
N LYS A 135 8.26 5.67 -11.69
CA LYS A 135 7.30 6.79 -11.66
C LYS A 135 6.04 6.44 -10.87
N LYS A 136 5.47 5.24 -11.04
CA LYS A 136 4.34 4.73 -10.24
C LYS A 136 4.66 4.81 -8.75
N ASP A 137 5.77 4.20 -8.33
CA ASP A 137 6.12 4.11 -6.90
C ASP A 137 6.33 5.51 -6.28
N LEU A 138 6.94 6.44 -7.02
CA LEU A 138 7.06 7.85 -6.62
C LEU A 138 5.69 8.54 -6.49
N TYR A 139 4.78 8.33 -7.44
CA TYR A 139 3.45 8.93 -7.39
C TYR A 139 2.56 8.32 -6.29
N ILE A 140 2.65 7.02 -6.04
CA ILE A 140 1.99 6.35 -4.90
C ILE A 140 2.50 6.94 -3.58
N ALA A 141 3.82 7.09 -3.39
CA ALA A 141 4.39 7.70 -2.20
C ALA A 141 3.91 9.16 -1.99
N ARG A 142 3.86 9.96 -3.07
CA ARG A 142 3.32 11.33 -3.03
C ARG A 142 1.82 11.36 -2.72
N ALA A 143 1.02 10.48 -3.32
CA ALA A 143 -0.42 10.40 -3.06
C ALA A 143 -0.71 10.02 -1.60
N ARG A 144 0.04 9.06 -1.04
CA ARG A 144 -0.06 8.69 0.38
C ARG A 144 0.35 9.82 1.32
N SER A 145 1.44 10.53 1.00
CA SER A 145 1.85 11.71 1.76
C SER A 145 0.80 12.82 1.71
N ALA A 146 0.21 13.10 0.55
CA ALA A 146 -0.88 14.07 0.40
C ALA A 146 -2.14 13.66 1.19
N LYS A 147 -2.61 12.41 1.06
CA LYS A 147 -3.72 11.84 1.85
C LYS A 147 -3.45 11.93 3.37
N ALA A 148 -2.18 11.78 3.80
CA ALA A 148 -1.80 11.90 5.21
C ALA A 148 -1.80 13.37 5.69
N SER A 149 -1.26 14.30 4.91
CA SER A 149 -1.30 15.73 5.21
C SER A 149 -2.73 16.28 5.21
N GLU A 150 -3.58 15.85 4.28
CA GLU A 150 -5.00 16.18 4.25
C GLU A 150 -5.72 15.69 5.52
N ARG A 151 -5.48 14.43 5.92
CA ARG A 151 -6.02 13.89 7.17
C ARG A 151 -5.55 14.68 8.39
N LEU A 152 -4.25 14.98 8.48
CA LEU A 152 -3.70 15.78 9.57
C LEU A 152 -4.33 17.18 9.63
N ASN A 153 -4.46 17.87 8.50
CA ASN A 153 -5.12 19.17 8.43
C ASN A 153 -6.60 19.07 8.81
N SER A 154 -7.33 18.04 8.34
CA SER A 154 -8.73 17.81 8.72
C SER A 154 -8.90 17.47 10.20
N MET A 155 -7.90 16.85 10.83
CA MET A 155 -7.87 16.64 12.28
C MET A 155 -7.58 17.95 13.01
N LEU A 156 -6.63 18.74 12.53
CA LEU A 156 -6.28 20.06 13.09
C LEU A 156 -7.46 21.04 13.00
N ASP A 157 -8.17 21.09 11.88
CA ASP A 157 -9.41 21.88 11.71
C ASP A 157 -10.53 21.40 12.64
N ARG A 158 -10.68 20.08 12.83
CA ARG A 158 -11.62 19.52 13.81
C ARG A 158 -11.21 19.80 15.25
N THR A 159 -9.92 19.88 15.53
CA THR A 159 -9.38 20.29 16.83
C THR A 159 -9.16 21.79 16.94
N ASN A 160 -9.69 22.62 16.03
CA ASN A 160 -9.62 24.08 16.08
C ASN A 160 -10.58 24.64 17.16
N THR A 161 -10.26 24.30 18.42
CA THR A 161 -10.03 25.16 19.58
C THR A 161 -10.96 26.35 19.85
N ALA A 162 -12.20 26.34 19.36
CA ALA A 162 -13.28 27.18 19.87
C ALA A 162 -14.32 26.36 20.63
N GLY A 163 -14.72 25.20 20.09
CA GLY A 163 -15.79 24.38 20.67
C GLY A 163 -15.40 23.59 21.92
N SER A 164 -14.17 23.08 22.00
CA SER A 164 -13.72 22.16 23.07
C SER A 164 -13.33 22.88 24.35
N MET A 165 -12.58 23.98 24.28
CA MET A 165 -12.28 24.81 25.46
C MET A 165 -13.55 25.47 26.01
N ALA A 166 -14.40 26.05 25.14
CA ALA A 166 -15.67 26.62 25.57
C ALA A 166 -16.67 25.57 26.11
N ALA A 167 -16.47 24.27 25.85
CA ALA A 167 -17.24 23.19 26.48
C ALA A 167 -16.69 22.82 27.86
N PHE A 168 -15.38 22.98 28.09
CA PHE A 168 -14.76 22.87 29.40
C PHE A 168 -15.17 24.03 30.32
N GLU A 169 -15.07 25.29 29.86
CA GLU A 169 -15.51 26.47 30.61
C GLU A 169 -17.00 26.39 31.02
N ARG A 170 -17.88 25.96 30.10
CA ARG A 170 -19.31 25.72 30.42
C ARG A 170 -19.55 24.55 31.37
N MET A 171 -18.61 23.62 31.50
CA MET A 171 -18.68 22.55 32.49
C MET A 171 -18.21 23.04 33.86
N GLU A 172 -17.12 23.81 33.90
CA GLU A 172 -16.57 24.47 35.08
C GLU A 172 -17.58 25.44 35.72
N GLU A 173 -18.18 26.34 34.93
CA GLU A 173 -19.25 27.25 35.38
C GLU A 173 -20.44 26.48 35.96
N LYS A 174 -20.78 25.33 35.38
CA LYS A 174 -21.89 24.49 35.84
C LYS A 174 -21.56 23.68 37.08
N VAL A 175 -20.29 23.31 37.29
CA VAL A 175 -19.81 22.72 38.55
C VAL A 175 -19.84 23.76 39.65
N LEU A 176 -19.29 24.95 39.44
CA LEU A 176 -19.36 26.08 40.39
C LEU A 176 -20.81 26.42 40.77
N GLN A 177 -21.73 26.41 39.81
CA GLN A 177 -23.15 26.67 40.07
C GLN A 177 -23.84 25.52 40.83
N LEU A 178 -23.35 24.28 40.73
CA LEU A 178 -23.82 23.15 41.54
C LEU A 178 -23.21 23.18 42.95
N GLU A 179 -21.94 23.57 43.10
CA GLU A 179 -21.25 23.75 44.37
C GLU A 179 -21.91 24.88 45.19
N ALA A 180 -22.07 26.07 44.61
CA ALA A 180 -22.77 27.19 45.25
C ALA A 180 -24.23 26.84 45.62
N ARG A 181 -24.89 26.00 44.82
CA ARG A 181 -26.25 25.50 45.13
C ARG A 181 -26.22 24.44 46.24
N SER A 182 -25.16 23.66 46.36
CA SER A 182 -24.95 22.71 47.46
C SER A 182 -24.63 23.43 48.77
N GLU A 183 -23.83 24.50 48.74
CA GLU A 183 -23.59 25.37 49.89
C GLU A 183 -24.89 26.07 50.33
N ALA A 184 -25.65 26.66 49.40
CA ALA A 184 -26.97 27.24 49.71
C ALA A 184 -27.97 26.21 50.26
N ILE A 185 -27.93 24.95 49.80
CA ILE A 185 -28.75 23.87 50.35
C ILE A 185 -28.23 23.41 51.72
N ALA A 186 -26.93 23.51 52.02
CA ALA A 186 -26.40 23.26 53.35
C ALA A 186 -26.80 24.36 54.35
N GLU A 187 -26.78 25.63 53.92
CA GLU A 187 -27.30 26.76 54.71
C GLU A 187 -28.82 26.64 54.96
N LEU A 188 -29.61 26.28 53.93
CA LEU A 188 -31.06 26.08 54.08
C LEU A 188 -31.44 24.76 54.79
N GLY A 189 -30.56 23.75 54.75
CA GLY A 189 -30.82 22.39 55.22
C GLY A 189 -30.69 22.20 56.74
N THR A 190 -30.27 23.24 57.47
CA THR A 190 -30.06 23.19 58.92
C THR A 190 -31.15 23.89 59.74
N ASP A 191 -32.14 24.52 59.12
CA ASP A 191 -32.99 25.52 59.82
C ASP A 191 -34.52 25.23 59.83
N ASP A 192 -35.00 24.12 59.23
CA ASP A 192 -36.45 23.80 59.13
C ASP A 192 -36.85 22.42 59.69
N VAL A 193 -35.90 21.54 60.05
CA VAL A 193 -36.21 20.23 60.66
C VAL A 193 -36.32 20.35 62.19
N ASP A 194 -35.35 21.01 62.84
CA ASP A 194 -35.35 21.19 64.30
C ASP A 194 -36.51 22.06 64.79
N LYS A 195 -36.91 23.08 64.02
CA LYS A 195 -38.09 23.90 64.32
C LYS A 195 -39.41 23.12 64.31
N ARG A 196 -39.48 22.00 63.56
CA ARG A 196 -40.71 21.18 63.43
C ARG A 196 -40.84 20.11 64.50
N PHE A 197 -39.72 19.65 65.09
CA PHE A 197 -39.77 18.81 66.28
C PHE A 197 -40.01 19.63 67.56
N ALA A 198 -39.41 20.82 67.68
CA ALA A 198 -39.66 21.73 68.82
C ALA A 198 -41.14 22.14 68.98
N ALA A 199 -41.92 22.17 67.89
CA ALA A 199 -43.35 22.48 67.90
C ALA A 199 -44.26 21.27 68.26
N LEU A 200 -43.71 20.05 68.30
CA LEU A 200 -44.44 18.82 68.64
C LEU A 200 -44.22 18.37 70.09
N GLU A 201 -43.17 18.85 70.76
CA GLU A 201 -42.89 18.58 72.18
C GLU A 201 -43.53 19.62 73.13
N SER A 202 -44.11 20.70 72.60
CA SER A 202 -44.53 21.87 73.37
C SER A 202 -46.04 21.94 73.69
N SER A 203 -46.66 20.84 74.13
CA SER A 203 -48.06 20.85 74.63
C SER A 203 -48.31 19.95 75.84
N THR A 204 -47.66 20.29 76.97
CA THR A 204 -48.19 20.40 78.37
C THR A 204 -48.93 19.19 79.02
N PRO A 205 -49.04 19.12 80.37
CA PRO A 205 -48.68 20.10 81.42
C PRO A 205 -47.54 19.61 82.35
N VAL A 206 -46.68 20.46 82.95
CA VAL A 206 -46.96 21.43 84.02
C VAL A 206 -47.74 20.81 85.19
N GLU A 207 -47.05 20.01 86.02
CA GLU A 207 -46.94 20.16 87.49
C GLU A 207 -46.18 18.99 88.18
N ASP A 208 -45.31 18.25 87.46
CA ASP A 208 -44.23 17.46 88.10
C ASP A 208 -42.94 18.31 88.12
N GLU A 209 -42.99 19.46 88.78
CA GLU A 209 -42.53 19.61 90.16
C GLU A 209 -41.04 19.23 90.35
N LEU A 210 -40.15 20.14 89.92
CA LEU A 210 -39.64 21.25 90.74
C LEU A 210 -38.58 20.86 91.79
N GLN A 211 -38.46 19.58 92.21
CA GLN A 211 -37.56 19.22 93.34
C GLN A 211 -36.55 18.09 93.12
N ALA A 212 -36.68 17.24 92.10
CA ALA A 212 -36.01 15.93 92.08
C ALA A 212 -34.46 15.97 92.12
N LEU A 213 -33.76 16.46 91.08
CA LEU A 213 -32.30 16.25 90.96
C LEU A 213 -31.45 17.47 90.56
N LYS A 214 -31.66 18.54 91.33
CA LYS A 214 -30.52 19.14 92.03
C LYS A 214 -29.70 18.00 92.67
N LYS A 215 -28.44 17.80 92.24
CA LYS A 215 -27.48 16.71 92.63
C LYS A 215 -27.33 15.50 91.66
N GLN A 216 -27.07 15.72 90.38
CA GLN A 216 -26.11 14.83 89.67
C GLN A 216 -25.35 15.64 88.62
N MET A 217 -24.22 16.22 89.03
CA MET A 217 -22.86 15.67 88.88
C MET A 217 -22.36 15.88 87.45
N LEU A 218 -21.48 16.87 87.24
CA LEU A 218 -20.02 16.76 87.32
C LEU A 218 -19.42 15.89 86.19
N SER A 219 -18.49 16.50 85.43
CA SER A 219 -17.48 15.87 84.53
C SER A 219 -17.97 15.05 83.33
N GLY A 220 -17.27 14.97 82.19
CA GLY A 220 -16.06 15.69 81.76
C GLY A 220 -15.42 15.15 80.46
N GLN A 221 -15.01 16.07 79.57
CA GLN A 221 -13.78 16.14 78.72
C GLN A 221 -13.17 14.91 77.95
N GLY A 222 -12.98 15.11 76.62
CA GLY A 222 -11.83 14.64 75.78
C GLY A 222 -11.95 13.31 74.99
N SER A 223 -11.08 12.90 74.03
CA SER A 223 -10.07 13.56 73.14
C SER A 223 -9.32 12.53 72.22
N GLY A 224 -8.76 12.93 71.04
CA GLY A 224 -7.68 12.23 70.25
C GLY A 224 -8.10 11.29 69.07
N ALA A 225 -7.44 11.08 67.90
CA ALA A 225 -6.05 11.18 67.33
C ALA A 225 -5.31 9.81 67.20
N SER A 226 -4.49 9.44 66.16
CA SER A 226 -4.03 10.04 64.86
C SER A 226 -3.38 9.01 63.86
N LEU A 227 -2.81 9.47 62.73
CA LEU A 227 -2.11 8.78 61.57
C LEU A 227 -0.54 8.67 61.76
N PRO A 228 0.38 8.42 60.76
CA PRO A 228 0.53 7.50 59.57
C PRO A 228 1.98 6.87 59.34
N ALA A 229 2.24 6.20 58.19
CA ALA A 229 3.34 6.49 57.18
C ALA A 229 4.44 5.44 56.73
N ALA A 230 4.64 5.41 55.39
CA ALA A 230 5.90 5.34 54.59
C ALA A 230 6.73 4.04 54.36
N SER A 231 7.70 4.11 53.42
CA SER A 231 8.22 3.04 52.53
C SER A 231 9.75 3.09 52.25
N GLU A 232 10.34 2.00 51.71
CA GLU A 232 11.41 1.94 50.64
C GLU A 232 12.33 0.69 50.77
N SER A 233 12.34 -0.24 49.78
CA SER A 233 13.35 -1.33 49.76
C SER A 233 13.59 -2.11 48.44
N THR A 234 12.97 -1.77 47.29
CA THR A 234 12.91 -2.70 46.13
C THR A 234 13.80 -2.34 44.92
N LYS A 235 14.65 -1.31 44.99
CA LYS A 235 15.62 -1.01 43.91
C LYS A 235 16.91 -1.85 43.96
N ALA A 236 17.22 -2.48 45.09
CA ALA A 236 18.46 -3.26 45.28
C ALA A 236 18.37 -4.74 44.85
N ALA A 237 17.21 -5.20 44.37
CA ALA A 237 16.99 -6.59 43.97
C ALA A 237 17.28 -6.84 42.48
N VAL A 238 16.90 -5.89 41.61
CA VAL A 238 16.92 -6.06 40.15
C VAL A 238 18.34 -6.01 39.56
N ASP A 239 19.22 -5.18 40.14
CA ASP A 239 20.59 -5.03 39.65
C ASP A 239 21.45 -6.30 39.85
N ARG A 240 21.08 -7.19 40.79
CA ARG A 240 21.78 -8.46 41.01
C ARG A 240 21.47 -9.51 39.95
N GLU A 241 20.21 -9.60 39.51
CA GLU A 241 19.78 -10.59 38.50
C GLU A 241 20.41 -10.32 37.11
N LEU A 242 20.83 -9.09 36.83
CA LEU A 242 21.47 -8.68 35.58
C LEU A 242 22.95 -9.05 35.46
N GLU A 243 23.64 -9.30 36.58
CA GLU A 243 25.08 -9.63 36.60
C GLU A 243 25.30 -11.15 36.51
N ASP A 244 24.50 -11.95 37.22
CA ASP A 244 24.54 -13.42 37.16
C ASP A 244 24.34 -13.94 35.72
N LEU A 245 23.38 -13.37 34.98
CA LEU A 245 23.07 -13.74 33.58
C LEU A 245 24.21 -13.44 32.59
N ARG A 246 25.11 -12.50 32.91
CA ARG A 246 26.29 -12.21 32.05
C ARG A 246 27.41 -13.21 32.29
N SER A 247 27.63 -13.61 33.54
CA SER A 247 28.66 -14.58 33.91
C SER A 247 28.45 -15.96 33.27
N GLN A 248 27.20 -16.34 32.99
CA GLN A 248 26.83 -17.61 32.36
C GLN A 248 27.13 -17.70 30.85
N ILE A 249 27.44 -16.58 30.18
CA ILE A 249 27.61 -16.54 28.71
C ILE A 249 29.09 -16.61 28.28
N GLU A 250 30.04 -16.27 29.16
CA GLU A 250 31.49 -16.25 28.84
C GLU A 250 32.27 -17.46 29.38
N GLY A 251 31.60 -18.43 30.00
CA GLY A 251 32.23 -19.51 30.79
C GLY A 251 32.08 -20.96 30.28
N SER A 252 31.51 -21.19 29.09
CA SER A 252 31.35 -22.55 28.49
C SER A 252 31.24 -22.52 26.96
#